data_AF-A0A923AHL7-F1
#
_entry.id   AF-A0A923AHL7-F1
#
_cell.length_a   1.000
_cell.length_b   1.000
_cell.length_c   1.000
_cell.angle_alpha   90.00
_cell.angle_beta   90.00
_cell.angle_gamma   90.00
#
_symmetry.space_group_name_H-M   'P 1'
#
loop_
_entity.id
_entity.type
_entity.pdbx_description
1 polymer ?
#
loop_
_entity_poly.entity_id
_entity_poly.type
_entity_poly.pdbx_seq_one_letter_code
_entity_poly.pdbx_strand_id
1 'polypeptide(L)'
;MMIVALAIGLIYVGAIWVPRILVALVAAFIAVLLAKKARRLAQSMLAHPPFHLDYDEKPSRAQQHLMRVSLRVARDQTELRSLFPTVVSRADYILAR
;
A
#
# COMPACT_ATOMS: atom_id res chain seq x y z
N MET A 1 -40.66 22.93 8.66
CA MET A 1 -40.21 21.72 9.37
C MET A 1 -39.62 20.66 8.44
N MET A 2 -40.25 20.35 7.29
CA MET A 2 -39.74 19.38 6.31
C MET A 2 -38.30 19.64 5.81
N ILE A 3 -37.97 20.91 5.51
CA ILE A 3 -36.62 21.30 5.04
C ILE A 3 -35.55 21.06 6.13
N VAL A 4 -35.89 21.31 7.40
CA VAL A 4 -34.99 21.11 8.54
C VAL A 4 -34.74 19.61 8.77
N ALA A 5 -35.78 18.77 8.67
CA ALA A 5 -35.64 17.32 8.76
C ALA A 5 -34.77 16.74 7.64
N LEU A 6 -34.92 17.24 6.41
CA LEU A 6 -34.07 16.87 5.27
C LEU A 6 -32.60 17.27 5.48
N ALA A 7 -32.34 18.49 5.98
CA ALA A 7 -30.99 18.95 6.26
C ALA A 7 -30.29 18.10 7.34
N ILE A 8 -31.00 17.75 8.41
CA ILE A 8 -30.48 16.88 9.48
C ILE A 8 -30.18 15.48 8.93
N GLY A 9 -31.08 14.91 8.13
CA GLY A 9 -30.86 13.63 7.47
C GLY A 9 -29.63 13.63 6.55
N LEU A 10 -29.46 14.70 5.77
CA LEU A 10 -28.32 14.85 4.87
C LEU A 10 -26.98 14.95 5.64
N ILE A 11 -26.95 15.72 6.73
CA ILE A 11 -25.79 15.86 7.61
C ILE A 11 -25.46 14.51 8.27
N TYR A 12 -26.46 13.78 8.72
CA TYR A 12 -26.28 12.47 9.37
C TYR A 12 -25.70 11.43 8.41
N VAL A 13 -26.24 11.37 7.17
CA VAL A 13 -25.70 10.50 6.12
C VAL A 13 -24.28 10.93 5.75
N GLY A 14 -24.04 12.24 5.57
CA GLY A 14 -22.71 12.78 5.32
C GLY A 14 -21.69 12.37 6.41
N ALA A 15 -22.07 12.50 7.69
CA ALA A 15 -21.20 12.14 8.81
C ALA A 15 -20.84 10.65 8.85
N ILE A 16 -21.68 9.75 8.33
CA ILE A 16 -21.39 8.32 8.25
C ILE A 16 -20.47 8.01 7.05
N TRP A 17 -20.71 8.62 5.90
CA TRP A 17 -20.01 8.29 4.67
C TRP A 17 -18.67 8.99 4.51
N VAL A 18 -18.57 10.26 4.92
CA VAL A 18 -17.34 11.07 4.82
C VAL A 18 -16.12 10.38 5.45
N PRO A 19 -16.15 9.91 6.72
CA PRO A 19 -14.98 9.25 7.31
C PRO A 19 -14.63 7.95 6.59
N ARG A 20 -15.62 7.19 6.09
CA ARG A 20 -15.36 5.95 5.33
C ARG A 20 -14.67 6.24 3.99
N ILE A 21 -15.14 7.26 3.27
CA ILE A 21 -14.52 7.68 2.01
C ILE A 21 -13.12 8.23 2.25
N LEU A 22 -12.93 9.03 3.30
CA LEU A 22 -11.63 9.57 3.67
C LEU A 22 -10.62 8.45 3.98
N VAL A 23 -11.01 7.47 4.80
CA VAL A 23 -10.17 6.32 5.12
C VAL A 23 -9.85 5.50 3.86
N ALA A 24 -10.83 5.26 2.99
CA ALA A 24 -10.60 4.54 1.74
C ALA A 24 -9.63 5.27 0.81
N LEU A 25 -9.72 6.61 0.71
CA LEU A 25 -8.80 7.43 -0.07
C LEU A 25 -7.38 7.40 0.49
N VAL A 26 -7.23 7.50 1.81
CA VAL A 26 -5.91 7.42 2.48
C VAL A 26 -5.30 6.04 2.27
N ALA A 27 -6.08 4.98 2.49
CA ALA A 27 -5.62 3.61 2.28
C ALA A 27 -5.21 3.36 0.81
N ALA A 28 -5.98 3.86 -0.16
CA ALA A 28 -5.64 3.77 -1.57
C ALA A 28 -4.36 4.55 -1.91
N PHE A 29 -4.21 5.76 -1.37
CA PHE A 29 -3.01 6.57 -1.56
C PHE A 29 -1.76 5.87 -1.01
N ILE A 30 -1.85 5.32 0.20
CA ILE A 30 -0.78 4.53 0.83
C ILE A 30 -0.47 3.29 -0.03
N ALA A 31 -1.48 2.54 -0.46
CA ALA A 31 -1.29 1.36 -1.32
C ALA A 31 -0.52 1.70 -2.61
N VAL A 32 -0.87 2.81 -3.28
CA VAL A 32 -0.16 3.27 -4.49
C VAL A 32 1.29 3.64 -4.20
N LEU A 33 1.57 4.32 -3.08
CA LEU A 33 2.94 4.66 -2.69
C LEU A 33 3.78 3.41 -2.42
N LEU A 34 3.23 2.44 -1.69
CA LEU A 34 3.89 1.15 -1.44
C LEU A 34 4.14 0.38 -2.73
N ALA A 35 3.16 0.32 -3.65
CA ALA A 35 3.33 -0.34 -4.94
C ALA A 35 4.44 0.30 -5.79
N LYS A 36 4.50 1.65 -5.85
CA LYS A 36 5.60 2.36 -6.53
C LYS A 36 6.96 2.06 -5.89
N LYS A 37 7.03 2.04 -4.56
CA LYS A 37 8.27 1.75 -3.83
C LYS A 37 8.72 0.31 -4.05
N ALA A 38 7.80 -0.66 -3.99
CA ALA A 38 8.05 -2.06 -4.28
C ALA A 38 8.57 -2.24 -5.71
N ARG A 39 7.95 -1.58 -6.70
CA ARG A 39 8.41 -1.63 -8.10
C ARG A 39 9.82 -1.08 -8.28
N ARG A 40 10.16 0.04 -7.63
CA ARG A 40 11.52 0.60 -7.66
C ARG A 40 12.55 -0.34 -7.01
N LEU A 41 12.19 -0.96 -5.88
CA LEU A 41 13.06 -1.92 -5.20
C LEU A 41 13.27 -3.18 -6.06
N ALA A 42 12.20 -3.73 -6.64
CA ALA A 42 12.28 -4.85 -7.57
C ALA A 42 13.18 -4.51 -8.77
N GLN A 43 13.04 -3.32 -9.36
CA GLN A 43 13.92 -2.86 -10.44
C GLN A 43 15.38 -2.75 -9.98
N SER A 44 15.66 -2.23 -8.78
CA SER A 44 17.03 -2.18 -8.25
C SER A 44 17.63 -3.56 -7.98
N MET A 45 16.81 -4.52 -7.53
CA MET A 45 17.22 -5.90 -7.30
C MET A 45 17.47 -6.63 -8.62
N LEU A 46 16.62 -6.42 -9.63
CA LEU A 46 16.83 -6.98 -10.97
C LEU A 46 18.05 -6.36 -11.68
N ALA A 47 18.37 -5.10 -11.42
CA ALA A 47 19.58 -4.44 -11.92
C ALA A 47 20.87 -4.93 -11.24
N HIS A 48 20.76 -5.62 -10.09
CA HIS A 48 21.85 -6.37 -9.46
C HIS A 48 21.52 -7.86 -9.57
N PRO A 49 21.46 -8.42 -10.79
CA PRO A 49 21.11 -9.81 -10.97
C PRO A 49 22.11 -10.65 -10.18
N PRO A 50 21.67 -11.68 -9.45
CA PRO A 50 22.54 -12.55 -8.67
C PRO A 50 23.29 -13.48 -9.63
N PHE A 51 24.16 -12.92 -10.48
CA PHE A 51 25.05 -13.70 -11.36
C PHE A 51 26.20 -14.36 -10.57
N HIS A 52 26.37 -13.97 -9.31
CA HIS A 52 27.22 -14.66 -8.33
C HIS A 52 26.37 -15.03 -7.12
N LEU A 53 25.63 -16.13 -7.23
CA LEU A 53 25.22 -16.92 -6.06
C LEU A 53 26.41 -17.79 -5.65
N ASP A 54 27.53 -17.15 -5.33
CA ASP A 54 28.53 -17.79 -4.50
C ASP A 54 27.94 -17.73 -3.09
N TYR A 55 27.28 -18.81 -2.66
CA TYR A 55 26.55 -18.86 -1.38
C TYR A 55 27.45 -18.58 -0.17
N ASP A 56 28.77 -18.64 -0.36
CA ASP A 56 29.80 -18.32 0.63
C ASP A 56 30.17 -16.83 0.71
N GLU A 57 29.80 -16.01 -0.28
CA GLU A 57 30.07 -14.57 -0.24
C GLU A 57 29.10 -13.85 0.72
N LYS A 58 29.65 -13.19 1.74
CA LYS A 58 28.85 -12.39 2.67
C LYS A 58 28.17 -11.25 1.91
N PRO A 59 26.85 -11.05 2.07
CA PRO A 59 26.14 -10.00 1.38
C PRO A 59 26.69 -8.63 1.74
N SER A 60 26.88 -7.78 0.73
CA SER A 60 27.40 -6.42 0.92
C SER A 60 26.44 -5.60 1.79
N ARG A 61 26.96 -4.53 2.42
CA ARG A 61 26.12 -3.63 3.24
C ARG A 61 24.95 -3.04 2.45
N ALA A 62 25.14 -2.79 1.16
CA ALA A 62 24.09 -2.29 0.27
C ALA A 62 22.99 -3.34 0.01
N GLN A 63 23.37 -4.60 -0.23
CA GLN A 63 22.42 -5.71 -0.38
C GLN A 63 21.66 -5.99 0.92
N GLN A 64 22.34 -5.96 2.07
CA GLN A 64 21.69 -6.09 3.37
C GLN A 64 20.70 -4.95 3.64
N HIS A 65 21.05 -3.71 3.26
CA HIS A 65 20.15 -2.58 3.39
C HIS A 65 18.92 -2.72 2.49
N LEU A 66 19.12 -3.08 1.22
CA LEU A 66 18.02 -3.35 0.27
C LEU A 66 17.08 -4.45 0.78
N MET A 67 17.64 -5.53 1.32
CA MET A 67 16.87 -6.63 1.91
C MET A 67 16.06 -6.19 3.13
N ARG A 68 16.63 -5.38 4.03
CA ARG A 68 15.88 -4.84 5.18
C ARG A 68 14.73 -3.93 4.71
N VAL A 69 14.97 -3.13 3.67
CA VAL A 69 13.95 -2.23 3.13
C VAL A 69 12.85 -3.01 2.42
N SER A 70 13.17 -4.05 1.64
CA SER A 70 12.17 -4.90 0.98
C SER A 70 11.31 -5.65 2.00
N LEU A 71 11.92 -6.22 3.05
CA LEU A 71 11.19 -6.88 4.13
C LEU A 71 10.25 -5.93 4.88
N ARG A 72 10.70 -4.69 5.13
CA ARG A 72 9.83 -3.67 5.73
C ARG A 72 8.63 -3.35 4.84
N VAL A 73 8.86 -3.15 3.54
CA VAL A 73 7.78 -2.89 2.58
C VAL A 73 6.81 -4.07 2.50
N ALA A 74 7.30 -5.30 2.48
CA ALA A 74 6.45 -6.50 2.46
C ALA A 74 5.61 -6.61 3.75
N ARG A 75 6.20 -6.30 4.91
CA ARG A 75 5.46 -6.23 6.17
C ARG A 75 4.37 -5.17 6.13
N ASP A 76 4.70 -3.94 5.71
CA ASP A 76 3.75 -2.83 5.65
C ASP A 76 2.60 -3.14 4.66
N GLN A 77 2.89 -3.80 3.53
CA GLN A 77 1.87 -4.27 2.59
C GLN A 77 0.96 -5.34 3.22
N THR A 78 1.53 -6.25 3.99
CA THR A 78 0.78 -7.32 4.68
C THR A 78 -0.15 -6.71 5.74
N GLU A 79 0.35 -5.76 6.51
CA GLU A 79 -0.43 -5.03 7.51
C GLU A 79 -1.58 -4.24 6.86
N LEU A 80 -1.30 -3.49 5.78
CA LEU A 80 -2.33 -2.77 5.03
C LEU A 80 -3.41 -3.72 4.47
N ARG A 81 -3.00 -4.88 3.96
CA ARG A 81 -3.93 -5.91 3.44
C ARG A 81 -4.77 -6.54 4.55
N SER A 82 -4.24 -6.66 5.76
CA SER A 82 -4.99 -7.14 6.92
C SER A 82 -6.03 -6.12 7.41
N LEU A 83 -5.69 -4.84 7.41
CA LEU A 83 -6.57 -3.76 7.89
C LEU A 83 -7.63 -3.37 6.85
N PHE A 84 -7.28 -3.40 5.56
CA PHE A 84 -8.13 -2.92 4.47
C PHE A 84 -8.17 -3.89 3.27
N PRO A 85 -8.61 -5.14 3.44
CA PRO A 85 -8.51 -6.18 2.41
C PRO A 85 -9.23 -5.80 1.11
N THR A 86 -10.42 -5.17 1.20
CA THR A 86 -11.23 -4.75 0.04
C THR A 86 -10.62 -3.59 -0.73
N VAL A 87 -9.87 -2.71 -0.07
CA VAL A 87 -9.21 -1.57 -0.72
C VAL A 87 -7.97 -2.05 -1.46
N VAL A 88 -7.17 -2.90 -0.81
CA VAL A 88 -5.96 -3.48 -1.40
C VAL A 88 -6.30 -4.37 -2.60
N SER A 89 -7.32 -5.22 -2.53
CA SER A 89 -7.71 -6.06 -3.66
C SER A 89 -8.15 -5.26 -4.89
N ARG A 90 -8.85 -4.13 -4.69
CA ARG A 90 -9.20 -3.21 -5.78
C ARG A 90 -7.98 -2.48 -6.34
N ALA A 91 -7.07 -2.04 -5.49
CA ALA A 91 -5.83 -1.40 -5.93
C ALA A 91 -4.95 -2.37 -6.74
N ASP A 92 -4.82 -3.62 -6.29
CA ASP A 92 -4.09 -4.67 -7.02
C ASP A 92 -4.73 -4.94 -8.39
N TYR A 93 -6.06 -5.00 -8.49
CA TYR A 93 -6.77 -5.15 -9.78
C TYR A 93 -6.51 -4.01 -10.75
N ILE A 94 -6.47 -2.76 -10.26
CA ILE A 94 -6.19 -1.57 -11.08
C ILE A 94 -4.73 -1.53 -11.52
N LEU A 95 -3.80 -1.96 -10.65
CA LEU A 95 -2.36 -1.94 -10.92
C LEU A 95 -1.87 -3.12 -11.78
N ALA A 96 -2.62 -4.22 -11.80
CA ALA A 96 -2.34 -5.41 -12.61
C ALA A 96 -2.83 -5.31 -14.06
N ARG A 97 -3.63 -4.28 -14.38
CA ARG A 97 -4.10 -3.95 -15.73
C ARG A 97 -3.21 -2.88 -16.37
#